data_AF-X1IQZ0-F1
#
_entry.id   AF-X1IQZ0-F1
#
_cell.length_a   1.000
_cell.length_b   1.000
_cell.length_c   1.000
_cell.angle_alpha   90.00
_cell.angle_beta   90.00
_cell.angle_gamma   90.00
#
_symmetry.space_group_name_H-M   'P 1'
#
loop_
_entity.id
_entity.type
_entity.pdbx_description
1 polymer ?
#
loop_
_entity_poly.entity_id
_entity_poly.type
_entity_poly.pdbx_seq_one_letter_code
_entity_poly.pdbx_strand_id
1 'polypeptide(L)' 'MNNRNSIFERMLKEAQDELASGEKTWREMETNTLLLACFGMLYNSLMHKVARLSRPLWFFA' A
#
# COMPACT_ATOMS: atom_id res chain seq x y z
N MET A 1 -10.36 6.34 15.01
CA MET A 1 -10.02 5.70 13.73
C MET A 1 -10.27 6.68 12.60
N ASN A 2 -9.21 7.00 11.84
CA ASN A 2 -9.22 8.05 10.83
C ASN A 2 -9.82 7.49 9.53
N ASN A 3 -11.13 7.69 9.30
CA ASN A 3 -11.91 7.07 8.22
C ASN A 3 -11.37 7.32 6.79
N ARG A 4 -10.54 8.35 6.60
CA ARG A 4 -9.88 8.61 5.30
C ARG A 4 -8.75 7.64 5.00
N ASN A 5 -8.08 7.11 6.03
CA ASN A 5 -6.98 6.17 5.84
C ASN A 5 -7.50 4.80 5.36
N SER A 6 -8.69 4.38 5.81
CA SER A 6 -9.28 3.10 5.39
C SER A 6 -9.77 3.11 3.94
N ILE A 7 -10.29 4.24 3.45
CA ILE A 7 -10.73 4.38 2.05
C ILE A 7 -9.50 4.37 1.13
N PHE A 8 -8.45 5.11 1.50
CA PHE A 8 -7.22 5.14 0.73
C PHE A 8 -6.53 3.76 0.70
N GLU A 9 -6.41 3.08 1.85
CA GLU A 9 -5.86 1.72 1.92
C GLU A 9 -6.66 0.71 1.09
N ARG A 10 -7.99 0.84 1.04
CA ARG A 10 -8.84 0.03 0.17
C ARG A 10 -8.54 0.26 -1.30
N MET A 11 -8.45 1.52 -1.75
CA MET A 11 -8.14 1.83 -3.15
C MET A 11 -6.75 1.32 -3.56
N LEU A 12 -5.75 1.42 -2.67
CA LEU A 12 -4.42 0.87 -2.92
C LEU A 12 -4.46 -0.66 -3.05
N LYS A 13 -5.25 -1.33 -2.21
CA LYS A 13 -5.41 -2.77 -2.25
C LYS A 13 -6.15 -3.24 -3.51
N GLU A 14 -7.22 -2.58 -3.88
CA GLU A 14 -7.97 -2.87 -5.12
C GLU A 14 -7.07 -2.70 -6.35
N ALA A 15 -6.28 -1.64 -6.43
CA ALA A 15 -5.33 -1.43 -7.51
C ALA A 15 -4.21 -2.49 -7.56
N GLN A 16 -3.75 -2.97 -6.39
CA GLN A 16 -2.80 -4.07 -6.32
C GLN A 16 -3.39 -5.39 -6.77
N ASP A 17 -4.62 -5.69 -6.34
CA ASP A 17 -5.32 -6.91 -6.72
C ASP A 17 -5.61 -6.91 -8.23
N GLU A 18 -5.94 -5.75 -8.83
CA GLU A 18 -6.10 -5.62 -10.28
C GLU A 18 -4.78 -5.80 -11.04
N LEU A 19 -3.65 -5.37 -10.48
CA LEU A 19 -2.32 -5.61 -11.07
C LEU A 19 -1.89 -7.08 -10.93
N ALA A 20 -2.25 -7.72 -9.80
CA ALA A 20 -1.89 -9.10 -9.50
C ALA A 20 -2.80 -10.13 -10.17
N SER A 21 -4.03 -9.75 -10.56
CA SER A 21 -4.97 -10.64 -11.25
C SER A 21 -4.45 -11.13 -12.59
N GLY A 22 -3.55 -10.35 -13.23
CA GLY A 22 -2.96 -10.69 -14.52
C GLY A 22 -3.95 -10.65 -15.69
N GLU A 23 -5.17 -10.16 -15.48
CA GLU A 23 -6.18 -10.02 -16.53
C GLU A 23 -5.81 -8.93 -17.55
N LYS A 24 -5.05 -7.92 -17.13
CA LYS A 24 -4.50 -6.85 -17.98
C LYS A 24 -3.00 -6.82 -17.83
N THR A 25 -2.30 -6.64 -18.94
CA THR A 25 -0.86 -6.42 -18.90
C THR A 25 -0.58 -5.04 -18.30
N TRP A 26 0.54 -4.86 -17.61
CA TRP A 26 0.95 -3.56 -17.04
C TRP A 26 0.98 -2.40 -18.05
N ARG A 27 0.99 -2.68 -19.36
CA ARG A 27 0.89 -1.68 -20.44
C ARG A 27 -0.53 -1.25 -20.77
N GLU A 28 -1.52 -2.08 -20.44
CA GLU A 28 -2.94 -1.90 -20.75
C GLU A 28 -3.71 -1.30 -19.57
N MET A 29 -3.12 -1.34 -18.38
CA MET A 29 -3.66 -0.70 -17.19
C MET A 29 -3.53 0.82 -17.25
N GLU A 30 -4.49 1.50 -16.64
CA GLU A 30 -4.44 2.94 -16.49
C GLU A 30 -3.26 3.34 -15.60
N THR A 31 -2.52 4.38 -16.00
CA THR A 31 -1.33 4.87 -15.26
C THR A 31 -1.65 5.19 -13.79
N ASN A 32 -2.86 5.67 -13.53
CA ASN A 32 -3.34 5.97 -12.18
C ASN A 32 -3.41 4.72 -11.30
N THR A 33 -3.90 3.60 -11.83
CA THR A 33 -3.98 2.31 -11.13
C THR A 33 -2.59 1.73 -10.87
N LEU A 34 -1.66 1.85 -11.82
CA LEU A 34 -0.27 1.43 -11.63
C LEU A 34 0.44 2.25 -10.53
N LEU A 35 0.22 3.56 -10.52
CA LEU A 35 0.75 4.43 -9.47
C LEU A 35 0.20 4.03 -8.10
N LEU A 36 -1.11 3.82 -7.99
CA LEU A 36 -1.75 3.38 -6.75
C LEU A 36 -1.21 2.01 -6.29
N ALA A 37 -1.06 1.04 -7.19
CA ALA A 37 -0.52 -0.26 -6.83
C ALA A 37 0.92 -0.15 -6.29
N CYS A 38 1.77 0.66 -6.94
CA CYS A 38 3.14 0.95 -6.51
C CYS A 38 3.17 1.66 -5.14
N PHE A 39 2.34 2.69 -4.95
CA PHE A 39 2.22 3.38 -3.67
C PHE A 39 1.74 2.45 -2.56
N GLY A 40 0.83 1.53 -2.86
CA GLY A 40 0.38 0.52 -1.90
C GLY A 40 1.51 -0.40 -1.47
N MET A 41 2.38 -0.79 -2.39
CA MET A 41 3.49 -1.70 -2.09
C MET A 41 4.52 -1.00 -1.19
N LEU A 42 4.82 0.26 -1.50
CA LEU A 42 5.67 1.12 -0.69
C LEU A 42 5.06 1.39 0.67
N TYR A 43 3.77 1.73 0.74
CA TYR A 43 3.04 2.01 1.98
C TYR A 43 3.07 0.80 2.91
N ASN A 44 2.80 -0.39 2.38
CA ASN A 44 2.86 -1.62 3.16
C ASN A 44 4.29 -1.90 3.67
N SER A 45 5.30 -1.74 2.81
CA SER A 45 6.72 -1.88 3.20
C SER A 45 7.13 -0.88 4.28
N LEU A 46 6.71 0.38 4.13
CA LEU A 46 6.99 1.46 5.07
C LEU A 46 6.27 1.25 6.40
N MET A 47 5.00 0.87 6.41
CA MET A 47 4.27 0.59 7.64
C MET A 47 4.89 -0.59 8.40
N HIS A 48 5.26 -1.67 7.70
CA HIS A 48 5.97 -2.78 8.33
C HIS A 48 7.35 -2.37 8.85
N LYS A 49 8.10 -1.53 8.13
CA LYS A 49 9.43 -1.05 8.56
C LYS A 49 9.35 -0.05 9.70
N VAL A 50 8.43 0.91 9.65
CA VAL A 50 8.20 1.91 10.71
C VAL A 50 7.68 1.22 11.95
N ALA A 51 6.73 0.29 11.84
CA ALA A 51 6.27 -0.52 12.97
C ALA A 51 7.39 -1.42 13.54
N ARG A 52 8.35 -1.85 12.71
CA ARG A 52 9.53 -2.60 13.17
C ARG A 52 10.58 -1.70 13.82
N LEU A 53 10.75 -0.47 13.34
CA LEU A 53 11.67 0.52 13.91
C LEU A 53 11.15 1.12 15.23
N SER A 54 9.83 1.25 15.38
CA SER A 54 9.20 1.75 16.61
C SER A 54 9.07 0.68 17.71
N ARG A 55 9.33 -0.60 17.39
CA ARG A 55 9.10 -1.74 18.29
C ARG A 55 10.07 -1.91 19.47
N PRO A 56 11.22 -1.22 19.58
CA PRO A 56 11.93 -1.15 20.86
C PRO A 56 12.20 0.27 21.38
N LEU A 57 11.65 1.32 20.76
CA LEU A 57 11.85 2.68 21.29
C LEU A 57 11.03 2.94 22.58
N TRP A 58 10.00 2.14 22.83
CA TRP A 58 9.22 2.16 24.08
C TRP A 58 9.88 1.41 25.25
N PHE A 59 10.99 0.69 25.02
CA PHE A 59 11.76 0.05 26.10
C PHE A 59 12.85 0.96 26.69
N PHE A 60 13.07 2.14 26.11
CA PHE A 60 14.14 3.08 26.51
C PHE A 60 13.63 4.50 26.83
N ALA A 61 12.32 4.71 26.98
CA ALA A 61 11.72 5.98 27.39
C ALA A 61 11.13 5.88 28.80
#